data_AF-A0A3L7XHW3-F1
#
_entry.id   AF-A0A3L7XHW3-F1
#
_cell.length_a   1.000
_cell.length_b   1.000
_cell.length_c   1.000
_cell.angle_alpha   90.00
_cell.angle_beta   90.00
_cell.angle_gamma   90.00
#
_symmetry.space_group_name_H-M   'P 1'
#
loop_
_entity.id
_entity.type
_entity.pdbx_description
1 polymer ?
#
loop_
_entity_poly.entity_id
_entity_poly.type
_entity_poly.pdbx_seq_one_letter_code
_entity_poly.pdbx_strand_id
1 'polypeptide(L)'
;AKFPQRAGQLLGFKPEQLAAGLLAPFIGNTYAGSALLGLTAVFDQAAAGERVLLVSFGSGAGSDAISFRVTARMQAQRDLAPSTATYIARRTQIDYALYARYRGKLALQ
;
A
#
# COMPACT_ATOMS: atom_id res chain seq x y z
N ALA A 1 -5.51 -3.23 -9.03
CA ALA A 1 -6.59 -2.99 -8.04
C ALA A 1 -7.53 -1.94 -8.63
N LYS A 2 -8.79 -2.30 -8.90
CA LYS A 2 -9.65 -1.52 -9.80
C LYS A 2 -9.97 -0.11 -9.29
N PHE A 3 -10.25 0.04 -7.99
CA PHE A 3 -10.73 1.32 -7.44
C PHE A 3 -9.67 2.44 -7.44
N PRO A 4 -8.45 2.26 -6.88
CA PRO A 4 -7.45 3.33 -6.88
C PRO A 4 -7.03 3.75 -8.28
N GLN A 5 -6.91 2.79 -9.21
CA GLN A 5 -6.57 3.07 -10.60
C GLN A 5 -7.67 3.89 -11.30
N ARG A 6 -8.95 3.54 -11.07
CA ARG A 6 -10.08 4.29 -11.62
C ARG A 6 -10.17 5.70 -11.03
N ALA A 7 -10.00 5.84 -9.72
CA ALA A 7 -9.99 7.15 -9.05
C ALA A 7 -8.85 8.02 -9.57
N GLY A 8 -7.64 7.47 -9.68
CA GLY A 8 -6.49 8.18 -10.25
C GLY A 8 -6.73 8.62 -11.69
N GLN A 9 -7.30 7.75 -12.55
CA GLN A 9 -7.66 8.11 -13.92
C GLN A 9 -8.68 9.27 -13.97
N LEU A 10 -9.72 9.23 -13.14
CA LEU A 10 -10.73 10.29 -13.07
C LEU A 10 -10.14 11.63 -12.61
N LEU A 11 -9.11 11.58 -11.76
CA LEU A 11 -8.41 12.75 -11.24
C LEU A 11 -7.20 13.18 -12.11
N GLY A 12 -6.96 12.51 -13.24
CA GLY A 12 -5.89 12.86 -14.18
C GLY A 12 -4.48 12.35 -13.83
N PHE A 13 -4.36 11.41 -12.89
CA PHE A 13 -3.09 10.75 -12.58
C PHE A 13 -2.73 9.69 -13.63
N LYS A 14 -1.45 9.64 -13.98
CA LYS A 14 -0.90 8.59 -14.86
C LYS A 14 -0.68 7.29 -14.10
N PRO A 15 -0.76 6.11 -14.74
CA PRO A 15 -0.55 4.82 -14.09
C PRO A 15 0.79 4.72 -13.34
N GLU A 16 1.86 5.32 -13.87
CA GLU A 16 3.20 5.27 -13.29
C GLU A 16 3.27 6.01 -11.95
N GLN A 17 2.44 7.06 -11.77
CA GLN A 17 2.35 7.82 -10.51
C GLN A 17 1.67 7.03 -9.39
N LEU A 18 0.90 5.99 -9.74
CA LEU A 18 0.19 5.14 -8.78
C LEU A 18 0.92 3.82 -8.51
N ALA A 19 1.83 3.41 -9.41
CA ALA A 19 2.38 2.06 -9.46
C ALA A 19 3.04 1.63 -8.15
N ALA A 20 3.88 2.48 -7.56
CA ALA A 20 4.62 2.17 -6.33
C ALA A 20 3.70 1.91 -5.13
N GLY A 21 2.63 2.71 -4.98
CA GLY A 21 1.69 2.58 -3.87
C GLY A 21 0.60 1.51 -4.08
N LEU A 22 0.51 0.91 -5.28
CA LEU A 22 -0.56 -0.02 -5.63
C LEU A 22 -0.26 -1.45 -5.18
N LEU A 23 -0.28 -1.70 -3.87
CA LEU A 23 0.13 -2.98 -3.29
C LEU A 23 -0.95 -4.07 -3.26
N ALA A 24 -2.23 -3.71 -3.38
CA ALA A 24 -3.33 -4.66 -3.25
C ALA A 24 -3.29 -5.88 -4.21
N PRO A 25 -2.73 -5.80 -5.45
CA PRO A 25 -2.49 -6.99 -6.28
C PRO A 25 -1.57 -8.04 -5.65
N PHE A 26 -0.71 -7.65 -4.70
CA PHE A 26 0.28 -8.52 -4.08
C PHE A 26 -0.11 -8.98 -2.66
N ILE A 27 -0.76 -8.10 -1.89
CA ILE A 27 -1.05 -8.35 -0.46
C ILE A 27 -2.55 -8.33 -0.11
N GLY A 28 -3.42 -8.08 -1.10
CA GLY A 28 -4.85 -7.92 -0.86
C GLY A 28 -5.23 -6.59 -0.21
N ASN A 29 -6.48 -6.49 0.26
CA ASN A 29 -7.00 -5.29 0.91
C ASN A 29 -6.74 -5.32 2.42
N THR A 30 -5.89 -4.43 2.90
CA THR A 30 -5.56 -4.25 4.33
C THR A 30 -6.39 -3.17 5.02
N TYR A 31 -7.51 -2.75 4.42
CA TYR A 31 -8.47 -1.80 5.00
C TYR A 31 -7.79 -0.48 5.36
N ALA A 32 -7.87 -0.05 6.63
CA ALA A 32 -7.26 1.19 7.12
C ALA A 32 -5.73 1.23 6.90
N GLY A 33 -5.07 0.08 6.80
CA GLY A 33 -3.63 -0.01 6.50
C GLY A 33 -3.28 0.17 5.03
N SER A 34 -4.26 0.15 4.11
CA SER A 34 -4.01 0.11 2.66
C SER A 34 -3.29 1.37 2.16
N ALA A 35 -3.78 2.55 2.55
CA ALA A 35 -3.18 3.82 2.17
C ALA A 35 -1.77 3.97 2.77
N LEU A 36 -1.60 3.61 4.05
CA LEU A 36 -0.32 3.75 4.75
C LEU A 36 0.75 2.80 4.20
N LEU A 37 0.40 1.54 3.90
CA LEU A 37 1.35 0.61 3.26
C LEU A 37 1.73 1.07 1.85
N GLY A 38 0.78 1.62 1.09
CA GLY A 38 1.10 2.25 -0.19
C GLY A 38 2.07 3.41 -0.03
N LEU A 39 1.90 4.23 1.01
CA LEU A 39 2.80 5.35 1.32
C LEU A 39 4.22 4.89 1.64
N THR A 40 4.38 3.83 2.42
CA THR A 40 5.72 3.31 2.74
C THR A 40 6.43 2.83 1.48
N ALA A 41 5.74 2.11 0.59
CA ALA A 41 6.31 1.69 -0.70
C ALA A 41 6.68 2.87 -1.60
N VAL A 42 5.93 3.98 -1.56
CA VAL A 42 6.31 5.22 -2.25
C VAL A 42 7.59 5.81 -1.66
N PHE A 43 7.70 5.91 -0.33
CA PHE A 43 8.89 6.48 0.33
C PHE A 43 10.14 5.61 0.21
N ASP A 44 9.99 4.29 0.02
CA ASP A 44 11.09 3.39 -0.30
C ASP A 44 11.82 3.76 -1.62
N GLN A 45 11.19 4.54 -2.51
CA GLN A 45 11.80 4.94 -3.79
C GLN A 45 11.78 6.46 -4.08
N ALA A 46 11.00 7.27 -3.36
CA ALA A 46 10.82 8.70 -3.67
C ALA A 46 12.10 9.55 -3.58
N ALA A 47 12.35 10.44 -4.53
CA ALA A 47 13.50 11.33 -4.51
C ALA A 47 13.24 12.63 -3.71
N ALA A 48 14.31 13.26 -3.23
CA ALA A 48 14.19 14.56 -2.57
C ALA A 48 13.60 15.61 -3.54
N GLY A 49 12.67 16.42 -3.03
CA GLY A 49 11.95 17.43 -3.82
C GLY A 49 10.67 16.93 -4.47
N GLU A 50 10.45 15.62 -4.57
CA GLU A 50 9.19 15.07 -5.09
C GLU A 50 8.01 15.37 -4.15
N ARG A 51 6.81 15.34 -4.74
CA ARG A 51 5.55 15.50 -4.01
C ARG A 51 4.77 14.20 -4.05
N VAL A 52 4.24 13.82 -2.89
CA VAL A 52 3.38 12.64 -2.74
C VAL A 52 2.01 13.10 -2.26
N LEU A 53 0.96 12.67 -2.95
CA LEU A 53 -0.43 12.86 -2.51
C LEU A 53 -0.95 11.51 -2.03
N LEU A 54 -1.31 11.43 -0.75
CA LEU A 54 -2.02 10.30 -0.17
C LEU A 54 -3.51 10.64 -0.09
N VAL A 55 -4.37 9.73 -0.56
CA VAL A 55 -5.82 9.83 -0.39
C VAL A 55 -6.33 8.51 0.16
N SER A 56 -6.93 8.55 1.36
CA SER A 56 -7.57 7.38 2.00
C SER A 56 -9.07 7.33 1.67
N PHE A 57 -9.72 6.21 1.94
CA PHE A 57 -11.18 6.12 1.86
C PHE A 57 -11.71 5.12 2.90
N GLY A 58 -12.74 5.53 3.63
CA GLY A 58 -13.49 4.69 4.56
C GLY A 58 -14.98 4.64 4.20
N SER A 59 -15.56 3.45 4.20
CA SER A 59 -17.00 3.26 3.95
C SER A 59 -17.86 3.89 5.05
N GLY A 60 -18.95 4.55 4.68
CA GLY A 60 -19.81 5.31 5.60
C GLY A 60 -20.38 6.64 5.07
N ALA A 61 -19.64 7.55 4.42
CA ALA A 61 -18.29 7.49 3.87
C ALA A 61 -17.46 8.74 4.19
N GLY A 62 -16.13 8.60 4.18
CA GLY A 62 -15.16 9.67 4.40
C GLY A 62 -13.85 9.41 3.66
N SER A 63 -13.08 10.47 3.43
CA SER A 63 -11.81 10.45 2.72
C SER A 63 -10.88 11.52 3.29
N ASP A 64 -9.64 11.15 3.57
CA ASP A 64 -8.61 12.08 4.02
C ASP A 64 -7.54 12.24 2.93
N ALA A 65 -7.16 13.48 2.66
CA ALA A 65 -6.11 13.81 1.71
C ALA A 65 -4.93 14.49 2.41
N ILE A 66 -3.71 13.98 2.20
CA ILE A 66 -2.49 14.50 2.78
C ILE A 66 -1.43 14.69 1.68
N SER A 67 -0.84 15.88 1.60
CA SER A 67 0.25 16.18 0.66
C SER A 67 1.58 16.25 1.40
N PHE A 68 2.55 15.47 0.93
CA PHE A 68 3.92 15.47 1.42
C PHE A 68 4.86 16.11 0.41
N ARG A 69 5.91 16.76 0.92
CA ARG A 69 7.10 17.14 0.16
C ARG A 69 8.28 16.35 0.69
N VAL A 70 8.90 15.54 -0.16
CA VAL A 70 10.01 14.67 0.23
C VAL A 70 11.26 15.53 0.44
N THR A 71 11.95 15.32 1.56
CA THR A 71 13.16 16.08 1.92
C THR A 71 14.40 15.23 1.70
N ALA A 72 15.56 15.89 1.56
CA ALA A 72 16.84 15.20 1.44
C ALA A 72 17.18 14.30 2.64
N ARG A 73 16.63 14.59 3.83
CA ARG A 73 16.82 13.75 5.03
C ARG A 73 16.33 12.31 4.84
N MET A 74 15.33 12.11 3.98
CA MET A 74 14.75 10.79 3.74
C MET A 74 15.76 9.83 3.11
N GLN A 75 16.67 10.31 2.26
CA GLN A 75 17.67 9.47 1.59
C GLN A 75 18.60 8.79 2.60
N ALA A 76 19.03 9.53 3.63
CA ALA A 76 19.89 9.00 4.69
C ALA A 76 19.14 8.04 5.65
N GLN A 77 17.81 8.08 5.68
CA GLN A 77 17.00 7.29 6.61
C GLN A 77 16.38 6.05 5.97
N ARG A 78 16.26 6.01 4.65
CA ARG A 78 15.55 4.95 3.92
C ARG A 78 16.06 3.55 4.25
N ASP A 79 17.38 3.37 4.25
CA ASP A 79 18.00 2.05 4.40
C ASP A 79 18.22 1.65 5.86
N LEU A 80 17.73 2.45 6.82
CA LEU A 80 17.77 2.11 8.25
C LEU A 80 16.73 1.07 8.65
N ALA A 81 15.81 0.72 7.75
CA ALA A 81 14.81 -0.32 7.95
C ALA A 81 14.61 -1.13 6.65
N PRO A 82 14.14 -2.40 6.74
CA PRO A 82 13.77 -3.16 5.55
C PRO A 82 12.65 -2.46 4.77
N SER A 83 12.77 -2.46 3.45
CA SER A 83 11.74 -1.92 2.56
C SER A 83 10.42 -2.68 2.66
N THR A 84 9.34 -2.04 2.25
CA THR A 84 8.01 -2.66 2.07
C THR A 84 8.10 -3.89 1.17
N ALA A 85 8.85 -3.81 0.07
CA ALA A 85 9.07 -4.93 -0.84
C ALA A 85 9.77 -6.11 -0.16
N THR A 86 10.74 -5.86 0.72
CA THR A 86 11.42 -6.89 1.51
C THR A 86 10.44 -7.67 2.38
N TYR A 87 9.51 -6.98 3.05
CA TYR A 87 8.47 -7.65 3.85
C TYR A 87 7.52 -8.50 2.99
N ILE A 88 7.10 -7.99 1.84
CA ILE A 88 6.22 -8.72 0.90
C ILE A 88 6.92 -9.97 0.33
N ALA A 89 8.21 -9.87 0.04
CA ALA A 89 9.01 -10.97 -0.47
C ALA A 89 9.19 -12.10 0.56
N ARG A 90 9.22 -11.79 1.86
CA ARG A 90 9.37 -12.75 2.95
C ARG A 90 8.09 -13.55 3.27
N ARG A 91 7.20 -13.73 2.28
CA ARG A 91 5.94 -14.46 2.44
C ARG A 91 6.17 -15.97 2.47
N THR A 92 5.35 -16.68 3.23
CA THR A 92 5.20 -18.14 3.14
C THR A 92 3.89 -18.45 2.44
N GLN A 93 3.94 -19.15 1.31
CA GLN A 93 2.74 -19.57 0.60
C GLN A 93 2.07 -20.71 1.37
N ILE A 94 0.75 -20.64 1.51
CA ILE A 94 -0.07 -21.66 2.15
C ILE A 94 -1.19 -22.08 1.20
N ASP A 95 -1.66 -23.32 1.36
CA ASP A 95 -2.85 -23.80 0.67
C ASP A 95 -4.14 -23.26 1.32
N TYR A 96 -5.27 -23.56 0.68
CA TYR A 96 -6.57 -23.11 1.17
C TYR A 96 -6.99 -23.78 2.49
N ALA A 97 -6.63 -25.04 2.71
CA ALA A 97 -7.00 -25.76 3.92
C ALA A 97 -6.31 -25.15 5.14
N LEU A 98 -5.01 -24.85 5.03
CA LEU A 98 -4.23 -24.17 6.04
C LEU A 98 -4.75 -22.73 6.27
N TYR A 99 -5.08 -22.00 5.22
CA TYR A 99 -5.73 -20.70 5.32
C TYR A 99 -7.06 -20.77 6.07
N ALA A 100 -7.95 -21.69 5.70
CA ALA A 100 -9.27 -21.85 6.31
C ALA A 100 -9.13 -22.20 7.80
N ARG A 101 -8.17 -23.05 8.16
CA ARG A 101 -7.83 -23.36 9.54
C ARG A 101 -7.34 -22.12 10.30
N TYR A 102 -6.35 -21.40 9.78
CA TYR A 102 -5.80 -20.19 10.42
C TYR A 102 -6.84 -19.06 10.56
N ARG A 103 -7.81 -18.98 9.66
CA ARG A 103 -8.89 -17.99 9.70
C ARG A 103 -10.12 -18.45 10.48
N GLY A 104 -10.12 -19.64 11.08
CA GLY A 104 -11.27 -20.19 11.83
C GLY A 104 -12.51 -20.40 10.96
N LYS A 105 -12.33 -20.75 9.67
CA LYS A 105 -13.42 -20.97 8.71
C LYS A 105 -13.94 -22.41 8.68
N LEU A 106 -13.29 -23.32 9.39
CA LEU A 106 -13.71 -24.71 9.48
C LEU A 106 -14.70 -24.84 10.65
N ALA A 107 -15.93 -25.27 10.35
CA ALA A 107 -16.86 -25.72 11.37
C ALA A 107 -16.38 -27.09 11.87
N LEU A 108 -15.53 -27.09 12.89
CA LEU A 108 -15.23 -28.29 13.65
C LEU A 108 -16.40 -28.46 14.62
N GLN A 109 -17.24 -29.47 14.36
CA GLN A 109 -18.27 -29.89 15.30
C GLN A 109 -17.65 -30.32 16.63
#